data_AF-A0A959CZW4-F1
#
_entry.id   AF-A0A959CZW4-F1
#
_cell.length_a   1.000
_cell.length_b   1.000
_cell.length_c   1.000
_cell.angle_alpha   90.00
_cell.angle_beta   90.00
_cell.angle_gamma   90.00
#
_symmetry.space_group_name_H-M   'P 1'
#
loop_
_entity.id
_entity.type
_entity.pdbx_description
1 polymer ?
#
loop_
_entity_poly.entity_id
_entity_poly.type
_entity_poly.pdbx_seq_one_letter_code
_entity_poly.pdbx_strand_id
1 'polypeptide(L)'
;MNKLIALLLLISAAGLPLSAQTTTEKTDKGWRLMVDGQPFEVKGVGFGYGDEVDNYDAYFQGLQFLGVNTIRTWGTNEHTRRLLDVAHKYGMKVMVGIWMRHGRPGMEDD
;
A
#
# COMPACT_ATOMS: atom_id res chain seq x y z
N MET A 1 -19.73 5.78 -40.30
CA MET A 1 -19.71 4.62 -39.37
C MET A 1 -18.30 4.22 -38.94
N ASN A 2 -17.31 4.12 -39.85
CA ASN A 2 -15.94 3.67 -39.50
C ASN A 2 -15.11 4.65 -38.64
N LYS A 3 -15.33 5.97 -38.75
CA LYS A 3 -14.55 6.96 -37.97
C LYS A 3 -14.93 7.00 -36.49
N LEU A 4 -16.19 6.72 -36.13
CA LEU A 4 -16.63 6.63 -34.73
C LEU A 4 -16.07 5.38 -34.04
N ILE A 5 -16.04 4.24 -34.74
CA ILE A 5 -15.50 2.98 -34.21
C ILE A 5 -13.98 3.11 -34.00
N ALA A 6 -13.26 3.76 -34.93
CA ALA A 6 -11.83 4.03 -34.76
C ALA A 6 -11.52 4.95 -33.57
N LEU A 7 -12.35 5.96 -33.31
CA LEU A 7 -12.20 6.87 -32.17
C LEU A 7 -12.48 6.16 -30.83
N LEU A 8 -13.48 5.29 -30.79
CA LEU A 8 -13.79 4.44 -29.62
C LEU A 8 -12.66 3.45 -29.29
N LEU A 9 -12.02 2.85 -30.32
CA LEU A 9 -10.86 1.97 -30.16
C LEU A 9 -9.59 2.72 -29.69
N LEU A 10 -9.38 3.96 -30.13
CA LEU A 10 -8.27 4.79 -29.67
C LEU A 10 -8.40 5.21 -28.20
N ILE A 11 -9.63 5.43 -27.72
CA ILE A 11 -9.90 5.74 -26.31
C ILE A 11 -9.73 4.50 -25.41
N SER A 12 -10.00 3.30 -25.91
CA SER A 12 -9.79 2.05 -25.16
C SER A 12 -8.31 1.62 -25.07
N ALA A 13 -7.43 2.20 -25.88
CA ALA A 13 -5.98 2.00 -25.82
C ALA A 13 -5.27 2.94 -24.84
N ALA A 14 -5.95 3.96 -24.30
CA ALA A 14 -5.47 4.69 -23.13
C ALA A 14 -5.54 3.72 -21.94
N GLY A 15 -4.38 3.14 -21.59
CA GLY A 15 -4.27 2.07 -20.61
C GLY A 15 -5.13 2.33 -19.37
N LEU A 16 -5.88 1.30 -18.96
CA LEU A 16 -6.65 1.34 -17.72
C LEU A 16 -5.74 1.85 -16.59
N PRO A 17 -6.24 2.74 -15.71
CA PRO A 17 -5.45 3.20 -14.59
C PRO A 17 -5.01 1.98 -13.79
N LEU A 18 -3.71 1.75 -13.77
CA LEU A 18 -3.13 0.63 -13.04
C LEU A 18 -3.15 1.01 -11.57
N SER A 19 -4.24 0.64 -10.89
CA SER A 19 -4.40 0.91 -9.47
C SER A 19 -3.66 -0.14 -8.65
N ALA A 20 -2.91 0.33 -7.66
CA ALA A 20 -2.11 -0.45 -6.73
C ALA A 20 -0.96 -1.26 -7.36
N GLN A 21 -0.56 -1.01 -8.61
CA GLN A 21 0.64 -1.67 -9.14
C GLN A 21 1.88 -1.13 -8.44
N THR A 22 2.70 -2.04 -7.93
CA THR A 22 4.02 -1.74 -7.38
C THR A 22 5.08 -2.45 -8.21
N THR A 23 6.04 -1.70 -8.76
CA THR A 23 7.17 -2.24 -9.54
C THR A 23 8.48 -1.64 -9.06
N THR A 24 9.59 -2.28 -9.43
CA THR A 24 10.93 -1.72 -9.26
C THR A 24 11.53 -1.40 -10.62
N GLU A 25 12.13 -0.21 -10.74
CA GLU A 25 12.81 0.27 -11.94
C GLU A 25 14.31 0.35 -11.67
N LYS A 26 15.13 -0.25 -12.56
CA LYS A 26 16.58 -0.09 -12.53
C LYS A 26 16.97 1.21 -13.22
N THR A 27 17.81 2.00 -12.56
CA THR A 27 18.33 3.28 -13.04
C THR A 27 19.87 3.27 -12.98
N ASP A 28 20.51 4.26 -13.59
CA ASP A 28 21.97 4.44 -13.53
C ASP A 28 22.48 4.65 -12.09
N LYS A 29 21.62 5.07 -11.16
CA LYS A 29 21.94 5.35 -9.76
C LYS A 29 21.49 4.25 -8.78
N GLY A 30 20.92 3.15 -9.28
CA GLY A 30 20.38 2.05 -8.46
C GLY A 30 18.92 1.75 -8.77
N TRP A 31 18.16 1.32 -7.75
CA TRP A 31 16.75 0.94 -7.92
C TRP A 31 15.80 2.03 -7.42
N ARG A 32 14.64 2.11 -8.06
CA ARG A 32 13.54 3.00 -7.69
C ARG A 32 12.27 2.20 -7.52
N LEU A 33 11.51 2.50 -6.47
CA LEU A 33 10.16 1.98 -6.27
C LEU A 33 9.18 2.81 -7.10
N MET A 34 8.32 2.13 -7.85
CA MET A 34 7.28 2.75 -8.66
C MET A 34 5.92 2.29 -8.12
N VAL A 35 4.98 3.22 -8.00
CA VAL A 35 3.60 2.97 -7.60
C VAL A 35 2.71 3.61 -8.65
N ASP A 36 1.79 2.84 -9.22
CA ASP A 36 0.83 3.32 -10.22
C ASP A 36 1.54 4.05 -11.39
N GLY A 37 2.72 3.54 -11.78
CA GLY A 37 3.57 4.08 -12.84
C GLY A 37 4.41 5.30 -12.47
N GLN A 38 4.33 5.81 -11.23
CA GLN A 38 5.05 7.00 -10.76
C GLN A 38 6.17 6.65 -9.77
N PRO A 39 7.31 7.37 -9.79
CA PRO A 39 8.32 7.28 -8.73
C PRO A 39 7.71 7.47 -7.34
N PHE A 40 7.96 6.53 -6.43
CA PHE A 40 7.42 6.56 -5.08
C PHE A 40 8.55 6.54 -4.05
N GLU A 41 8.81 7.71 -3.44
CA GLU A 41 9.71 7.82 -2.29
C GLU A 41 8.96 7.46 -1.01
N VAL A 42 9.47 6.48 -0.26
CA VAL A 42 8.83 6.01 0.97
C VAL A 42 9.13 6.97 2.12
N LYS A 43 8.08 7.59 2.67
CA LYS A 43 8.11 8.38 3.91
C LYS A 43 7.37 7.57 4.97
N GLY A 44 8.08 6.57 5.49
CA GLY A 44 7.51 5.46 6.26
C GLY A 44 7.55 5.64 7.77
N VAL A 45 6.54 5.11 8.46
CA VAL A 45 6.53 4.91 9.92
C VAL A 45 6.07 3.50 10.29
N GLY A 46 6.48 3.02 11.46
CA GLY A 46 5.89 1.82 12.05
C GLY A 46 4.50 2.11 12.61
N PHE A 47 3.54 1.21 12.43
CA PHE A 47 2.19 1.32 12.96
C PHE A 47 1.87 0.09 13.82
N GLY A 48 1.90 0.29 15.15
CA GLY A 48 1.73 -0.77 16.15
C GLY A 48 0.36 -0.78 16.84
N TYR A 49 -0.57 0.09 16.43
CA TYR A 49 -1.85 0.30 17.12
C TYR A 49 -2.98 -0.57 16.54
N GLY A 50 -2.70 -1.84 16.21
CA GLY A 50 -3.58 -2.72 15.42
C GLY A 50 -4.95 -3.06 16.05
N ASP A 51 -5.12 -2.81 17.34
CA ASP A 51 -6.35 -3.11 18.10
C ASP A 51 -7.13 -1.84 18.46
N GLU A 52 -6.59 -0.65 18.17
CA GLU A 52 -7.22 0.64 18.48
C GLU A 52 -8.04 1.18 17.29
N VAL A 53 -8.94 0.35 16.78
CA VAL A 53 -9.66 0.59 15.52
C VAL A 53 -10.45 1.91 15.53
N ASP A 54 -11.06 2.26 16.66
CA ASP A 54 -11.84 3.49 16.82
C ASP A 54 -10.98 4.77 16.65
N ASN A 55 -9.66 4.67 16.86
CA ASN A 55 -8.72 5.78 16.76
C ASN A 55 -8.04 5.88 15.39
N TYR A 56 -8.29 4.95 14.46
CA TYR A 56 -7.59 4.92 13.16
C TYR A 56 -7.69 6.24 12.40
N ASP A 57 -8.88 6.82 12.26
CA ASP A 57 -9.03 8.09 11.54
C ASP A 57 -8.19 9.22 12.16
N ALA A 58 -8.13 9.30 13.48
CA ALA A 58 -7.31 10.29 14.18
C ALA A 58 -5.81 10.06 13.96
N TYR A 59 -5.36 8.79 14.02
CA TYR A 59 -3.97 8.42 13.74
C TYR A 59 -3.57 8.73 12.31
N PHE A 60 -4.37 8.33 11.33
CA PHE A 60 -4.07 8.56 9.92
C PHE A 60 -4.13 10.06 9.56
N GLN A 61 -5.01 10.84 10.18
CA GLN A 61 -4.99 12.30 10.04
C GLN A 61 -3.69 12.91 10.57
N GLY A 62 -3.22 12.47 11.75
CA GLY A 62 -1.94 12.91 12.30
C GLY A 62 -0.75 12.53 11.42
N LEU A 63 -0.74 11.30 10.89
CA LEU A 63 0.29 10.83 9.96
C LEU A 63 0.31 11.65 8.67
N GLN A 64 -0.86 11.96 8.10
CA GLN A 64 -0.98 12.78 6.90
C GLN A 64 -0.43 14.20 7.15
N PHE A 65 -0.76 14.79 8.30
CA PHE A 65 -0.23 16.10 8.72
C PHE A 65 1.31 16.10 8.81
N LEU A 66 1.91 14.99 9.26
CA LEU A 66 3.36 14.82 9.32
C LEU A 66 4.01 14.51 7.95
N GLY A 67 3.23 14.36 6.88
CA GLY A 67 3.72 14.05 5.55
C GLY A 67 4.11 12.59 5.33
N VAL A 68 3.61 11.68 6.18
CA VAL A 68 3.79 10.23 6.04
C VAL A 68 2.93 9.73 4.87
N ASN A 69 3.50 8.86 4.04
CA ASN A 69 2.79 8.24 2.92
C ASN A 69 2.72 6.71 2.98
N THR A 70 3.44 6.11 3.95
CA THR A 70 3.54 4.66 4.08
C THR A 70 3.55 4.27 5.55
N ILE A 71 2.81 3.23 5.92
CA ILE A 71 2.92 2.58 7.23
C ILE A 71 3.42 1.15 7.09
N ARG A 72 4.08 0.63 8.12
CA ARG A 72 4.47 -0.79 8.24
C ARG A 72 3.82 -1.43 9.45
N THR A 73 3.22 -2.59 9.24
CA THR A 73 2.79 -3.51 10.31
C THR A 73 3.72 -4.73 10.36
N TRP A 74 3.70 -5.46 11.48
CA TRP A 74 4.50 -6.68 11.65
C TRP A 74 3.74 -7.97 11.34
N GLY A 75 2.42 -7.93 11.45
CA GLY A 75 1.54 -9.06 11.22
C GLY A 75 0.17 -8.60 10.73
N THR A 76 -0.74 -9.57 10.66
CA THR A 76 -2.16 -9.38 10.33
C THR A 76 -3.03 -9.91 11.47
N ASN A 77 -4.08 -9.19 11.82
CA ASN A 77 -5.15 -9.61 12.73
C ASN A 77 -6.54 -9.43 12.04
N GLU A 78 -7.62 -9.66 12.78
CA GLU A 78 -9.00 -9.46 12.34
C GLU A 78 -9.31 -8.03 11.88
N HIS A 79 -8.54 -7.04 12.34
CA HIS A 79 -8.70 -5.63 12.01
C HIS A 79 -7.91 -5.18 10.77
N THR A 80 -7.08 -6.06 10.19
CA THR A 80 -6.22 -5.74 9.03
C THR A 80 -7.02 -5.13 7.88
N ARG A 81 -8.21 -5.66 7.56
CA ARG A 81 -9.04 -5.11 6.48
C ARG A 81 -9.41 -3.65 6.77
N ARG A 82 -9.86 -3.36 7.99
CA ARG A 82 -10.25 -2.00 8.39
C ARG A 82 -9.06 -1.04 8.37
N LEU A 83 -7.87 -1.49 8.79
CA LEU A 83 -6.63 -0.72 8.67
C LEU A 83 -6.34 -0.36 7.20
N LEU A 84 -6.43 -1.32 6.29
CA LEU A 84 -6.20 -1.11 4.86
C LEU A 84 -7.23 -0.15 4.24
N ASP A 85 -8.50 -0.25 4.63
CA ASP A 85 -9.56 0.67 4.18
C ASP A 85 -9.28 2.12 4.62
N VAL A 86 -8.86 2.32 5.86
CA VAL A 86 -8.49 3.66 6.37
C VAL A 86 -7.21 4.16 5.70
N ALA A 87 -6.19 3.31 5.54
CA ALA A 87 -4.98 3.68 4.80
C ALA A 87 -5.31 4.14 3.38
N HIS A 88 -6.19 3.42 2.69
CA HIS A 88 -6.67 3.81 1.37
C HIS A 88 -7.41 5.16 1.39
N LYS A 89 -8.32 5.36 2.36
CA LYS A 89 -9.04 6.63 2.57
C LYS A 89 -8.09 7.83 2.71
N TYR A 90 -6.97 7.68 3.41
CA TYR A 90 -5.98 8.74 3.62
C TYR A 90 -4.85 8.77 2.58
N GLY A 91 -4.92 7.93 1.54
CA GLY A 91 -3.94 7.89 0.46
C GLY A 91 -2.58 7.30 0.86
N MET A 92 -2.54 6.51 1.92
CA MET A 92 -1.31 5.85 2.41
C MET A 92 -1.19 4.43 1.87
N LYS A 93 0.05 4.00 1.59
CA LYS A 93 0.37 2.60 1.28
C LYS A 93 0.73 1.85 2.56
N VAL A 94 0.56 0.52 2.55
CA VAL A 94 0.84 -0.31 3.72
C VAL A 94 1.80 -1.43 3.36
N MET A 95 2.93 -1.49 4.06
CA MET A 95 3.80 -2.67 4.08
C MET A 95 3.24 -3.63 5.15
N VAL A 96 2.38 -4.55 4.71
CA VAL A 96 1.76 -5.53 5.59
C VAL A 96 2.76 -6.64 5.90
N GLY A 97 3.12 -6.78 7.17
CA GLY A 97 3.95 -7.88 7.63
C GLY A 97 3.16 -9.19 7.70
N ILE A 98 3.81 -10.30 7.36
CA ILE A 98 3.34 -11.65 7.69
C ILE A 98 4.24 -12.12 8.83
N TRP A 99 3.70 -12.16 10.04
CA TRP A 99 4.48 -12.57 11.21
C TRP A 99 4.74 -14.08 11.14
N MET A 100 6.01 -14.44 11.04
CA MET A 100 6.44 -15.83 11.06
C MET A 100 6.90 -16.20 12.47
N ARG A 101 6.62 -17.44 12.89
CA ARG A 101 7.15 -17.99 14.14
C ARG A 101 8.67 -17.94 14.11
N HIS A 102 9.28 -17.45 15.19
CA HIS A 102 10.72 -17.51 15.36
C HIS A 102 11.13 -18.98 15.48
N GLY A 103 12.06 -19.43 14.63
CA GLY A 103 12.53 -20.81 14.62
C GLY A 103 13.18 -21.20 15.95
N ARG A 104 12.38 -21.72 16.88
CA ARG A 104 12.86 -22.55 18.00
C ARG A 104 12.26 -23.94 17.84
N PRO A 105 13.09 -24.98 17.74
CA PRO A 105 12.63 -26.36 17.94
C PRO A 105 12.10 -26.52 19.37
N GLY A 106 10.92 -27.10 19.54
CA GLY A 106 10.52 -27.74 20.81
C GLY A 106 9.66 -26.97 21.82
N MET A 107 8.83 -26.00 21.41
CA MET A 107 7.71 -25.55 22.26
C MET A 107 6.47 -25.37 21.40
N GLU A 108 5.76 -26.47 21.25
CA GLU A 108 4.36 -26.52 20.87
C GLU A 108 3.56 -26.16 22.12
N ASP A 109 2.74 -25.13 22.02
CA ASP A 109 1.49 -25.04 22.77
C ASP A 109 0.53 -24.34 21.81
N ASP A 110 -0.11 -25.18 21.01
CA ASP A 110 -1.32 -24.87 20.26
C ASP A 110 -2.51 -24.84 21.24
#